data_AF-A0A2G5TQ40-F1
#
_entry.id   AF-A0A2G5TQ40-F1
#
_cell.length_a   1.000
_cell.length_b   1.000
_cell.length_c   1.000
_cell.angle_alpha   90.00
_cell.angle_beta   90.00
_cell.angle_gamma   90.00
#
_symmetry.space_group_name_H-M   'P 1'
#
loop_
_entity.id
_entity.type
_entity.pdbx_description
1 polymer ?
#
loop_
_entity_poly.entity_id
_entity_poly.type
_entity_poly.pdbx_seq_one_letter_code
_entity_poly.pdbx_strand_id
1 'polypeptide(L)'
;MSDSDFQSPGFHGLRNQFVRVPNSVISETWLQQKFLMHRKNVSGTKQCIENDVKIFEEIEKLHKRRKSGGLDVEKKKALENKINELVERKSVPLKLLFALPRHLLVVDLHGFLIGGAIGYVRRIAAEMGKMSEAREVVLITGHSNSRSDKDPLIKINLLEKFPQNVRKDPNNGGRLILSCKSNGSGS
;
A
#
# COMPACT_ATOMS: atom_id res chain seq x y z
N MET A 1 17.72 12.20 2.44
CA MET A 1 16.90 12.86 1.41
C MET A 1 15.99 13.84 2.13
N SER A 2 16.02 15.12 1.75
CA SER A 2 15.30 16.21 2.40
C SER A 2 13.97 16.50 1.71
N ASP A 3 13.01 17.05 2.45
CA ASP A 3 11.68 17.48 1.94
C ASP A 3 11.76 18.50 0.79
N SER A 4 12.94 19.07 0.55
CA SER A 4 13.26 19.91 -0.62
C SER A 4 13.00 19.22 -1.96
N ASP A 5 13.06 17.88 -2.01
CA ASP A 5 12.83 17.11 -3.23
C ASP A 5 11.40 17.27 -3.79
N PHE A 6 10.45 17.62 -2.92
CA PHE A 6 9.03 17.77 -3.25
C PHE A 6 8.61 19.24 -3.42
N GLN A 7 9.56 20.18 -3.44
CA GLN A 7 9.32 21.61 -3.69
C GLN A 7 9.57 22.03 -5.15
N SER A 8 9.89 21.07 -6.03
CA SER A 8 10.15 21.38 -7.43
C SER A 8 8.87 21.78 -8.18
N PRO A 9 8.94 22.71 -9.17
CA PRO A 9 7.79 23.07 -10.00
C PRO A 9 7.13 21.85 -10.66
N GLY A 10 7.95 20.89 -11.11
CA GLY A 10 7.48 19.64 -11.70
C GLY A 10 6.66 18.78 -10.74
N PHE A 11 7.11 18.63 -9.50
CA PHE A 11 6.36 17.89 -8.48
C PHE A 11 5.05 18.62 -8.13
N HIS A 12 5.08 19.94 -7.98
CA HIS A 12 3.85 20.72 -7.74
C HIS A 12 2.83 20.60 -8.87
N GLY A 13 3.30 20.56 -10.12
CA GLY A 13 2.44 20.29 -11.28
C GLY A 13 1.74 18.94 -11.17
N LEU A 14 2.47 17.88 -10.86
CA LEU A 14 1.90 16.54 -10.65
C LEU A 14 0.93 16.51 -9.47
N ARG A 15 1.27 17.17 -8.35
CA ARG A 15 0.42 17.25 -7.16
C ARG A 15 -0.91 17.92 -7.46
N ASN A 16 -0.89 19.04 -8.18
CA ASN A 16 -2.12 19.74 -8.57
C ASN A 16 -2.97 18.91 -9.54
N GLN A 17 -2.32 18.18 -10.45
CA GLN A 17 -3.01 17.35 -11.43
C GLN A 17 -3.66 16.09 -10.82
N PHE A 18 -2.98 15.43 -9.87
CA PHE A 18 -3.40 14.10 -9.41
C PHE A 18 -3.86 14.05 -7.96
N VAL A 19 -3.36 14.90 -7.06
CA VAL A 19 -3.67 14.80 -5.62
C VAL A 19 -4.74 15.82 -5.23
N ARG A 20 -4.61 17.07 -5.70
CA ARG A 20 -5.53 18.18 -5.37
C ARG A 20 -6.74 18.27 -6.30
N VAL A 21 -7.27 17.12 -6.69
CA VAL A 21 -8.49 17.02 -7.50
C VAL A 21 -9.58 16.33 -6.68
N PRO A 22 -10.87 16.71 -6.85
CA PRO A 22 -11.97 16.09 -6.14
C PRO A 22 -12.00 14.57 -6.36
N ASN A 23 -12.25 13.80 -5.29
CA ASN A 23 -12.35 12.34 -5.31
C ASN A 23 -11.09 11.62 -5.81
N SER A 24 -9.90 12.25 -5.71
CA SER A 24 -8.67 11.58 -6.10
C SER A 24 -8.42 10.29 -5.32
N VAL A 25 -8.06 9.23 -6.04
CA VAL A 25 -7.55 7.98 -5.47
C VAL A 25 -6.04 8.02 -5.20
N ILE A 26 -5.35 9.08 -5.64
CA ILE A 26 -3.89 9.24 -5.50
C ILE A 26 -3.60 10.11 -4.27
N SER A 27 -2.92 9.52 -3.29
CA SER A 27 -2.46 10.26 -2.11
C SER A 27 -1.12 10.98 -2.37
N GLU A 28 -0.84 12.01 -1.57
CA GLU A 28 0.44 12.73 -1.60
C GLU A 28 1.62 11.76 -1.42
N THR A 29 1.55 10.88 -0.43
CA THR A 29 2.58 9.88 -0.16
C THR A 29 2.82 8.96 -1.35
N TRP A 30 1.75 8.51 -2.03
CA TRP A 30 1.88 7.69 -3.22
C TRP A 30 2.60 8.43 -4.34
N LEU A 31 2.23 9.69 -4.59
CA LEU A 31 2.91 10.53 -5.59
C LEU A 31 4.39 10.72 -5.25
N GLN A 32 4.73 10.98 -3.99
CA GLN A 32 6.12 11.13 -3.52
C GLN A 32 6.94 9.85 -3.76
N GLN A 33 6.39 8.69 -3.40
CA GLN A 33 7.04 7.39 -3.64
C GLN A 33 7.33 7.18 -5.12
N LYS A 34 6.32 7.39 -5.99
CA LYS A 34 6.46 7.20 -7.44
C LYS A 34 7.44 8.21 -8.04
N PHE A 35 7.41 9.46 -7.59
CA PHE A 35 8.34 10.48 -8.04
C PHE A 35 9.79 10.10 -7.74
N LEU A 36 10.07 9.58 -6.54
CA LEU A 36 11.41 9.09 -6.20
C LEU A 36 11.79 7.82 -6.96
N MET A 37 10.87 6.86 -7.13
CA MET A 37 11.10 5.65 -7.92
C MET A 37 11.50 5.96 -9.37
N HIS A 38 10.90 7.00 -9.94
CA HIS A 38 11.20 7.48 -11.28
C HIS A 38 12.32 8.54 -11.31
N ARG A 39 13.17 8.59 -10.27
CA ARG A 39 14.33 9.50 -10.18
C ARG A 39 13.96 10.96 -10.42
N LYS A 40 12.80 11.39 -9.91
CA LYS A 40 12.25 12.75 -10.05
C LYS A 40 11.92 13.13 -11.51
N ASN A 41 11.80 12.15 -12.41
CA ASN A 41 11.39 12.37 -13.79
C ASN A 41 9.87 12.61 -13.85
N VAL A 42 9.47 13.84 -14.20
CA VAL A 42 8.07 14.26 -14.23
C VAL A 42 7.23 13.43 -15.22
N SER A 43 7.74 13.23 -16.44
CA SER A 43 7.01 12.51 -17.49
C SER A 43 6.80 11.03 -17.13
N GLY A 44 7.85 10.35 -16.68
CA GLY A 44 7.78 8.96 -16.24
C GLY A 44 6.89 8.78 -15.01
N THR A 45 6.94 9.73 -14.07
CA THR A 45 6.05 9.71 -12.89
C THR A 45 4.60 9.89 -13.32
N LYS A 46 4.31 10.86 -14.20
CA LYS A 46 2.97 11.10 -14.74
C LYS A 46 2.41 9.84 -15.40
N GLN A 47 3.16 9.23 -16.31
CA GLN A 47 2.74 8.02 -17.01
C GLN A 47 2.50 6.85 -16.03
N CYS A 48 3.33 6.72 -14.99
CA CYS A 48 3.13 5.71 -13.96
C CYS A 48 1.82 5.94 -13.19
N ILE A 49 1.53 7.18 -12.78
CA ILE A 49 0.30 7.51 -12.03
C ILE A 49 -0.94 7.30 -12.90
N GLU A 50 -0.90 7.70 -14.18
CA GLU A 50 -2.01 7.47 -15.12
C GLU A 50 -2.31 5.97 -15.31
N ASN A 51 -1.27 5.14 -15.34
CA ASN A 51 -1.42 3.69 -15.38
C ASN A 51 -1.96 3.13 -14.05
N ASP A 52 -1.50 3.63 -12.91
CA ASP A 52 -2.00 3.22 -11.58
C ASP A 52 -3.49 3.54 -11.44
N VAL A 53 -3.97 4.70 -11.93
CA VAL A 53 -5.39 5.06 -11.94
C VAL A 53 -6.23 4.05 -12.74
N LYS A 54 -5.78 3.66 -13.94
CA LYS A 54 -6.46 2.61 -14.73
C LYS A 54 -6.50 1.27 -14.00
N ILE A 55 -5.43 0.93 -13.27
CA ILE A 55 -5.38 -0.29 -12.44
C ILE A 55 -6.39 -0.21 -11.29
N PHE A 56 -6.54 0.95 -10.62
CA PHE A 56 -7.55 1.14 -9.58
C PHE A 56 -8.97 0.90 -10.11
N GLU A 57 -9.32 1.49 -11.26
CA GLU A 57 -10.62 1.29 -11.90
C GLU A 57 -10.88 -0.19 -12.22
N GLU A 58 -9.87 -0.91 -12.70
CA GLU A 58 -9.98 -2.34 -12.99
C GLU A 58 -10.15 -3.17 -11.70
N ILE A 59 -9.40 -2.86 -10.64
CA ILE A 59 -9.56 -3.50 -9.33
C ILE A 59 -11.00 -3.32 -8.82
N GLU A 60 -11.59 -2.14 -8.95
CA GLU A 60 -12.98 -1.89 -8.57
C GLU A 60 -13.98 -2.72 -9.38
N LYS A 61 -13.80 -2.79 -10.70
CA LYS A 61 -14.64 -3.62 -11.59
C LYS A 61 -14.56 -5.10 -11.20
N LEU A 62 -13.36 -5.61 -10.94
CA LEU A 62 -13.15 -6.99 -10.52
C LEU A 62 -13.78 -7.27 -9.15
N HIS A 63 -13.69 -6.35 -8.19
CA HIS A 63 -14.40 -6.47 -6.91
C HIS A 63 -15.91 -6.50 -7.06
N LYS A 64 -16.49 -5.67 -7.93
CA LYS A 64 -17.93 -5.68 -8.23
C LYS A 64 -18.35 -7.03 -8.83
N ARG A 65 -17.61 -7.53 -9.83
CA ARG A 65 -17.85 -8.84 -10.45
C ARG A 65 -17.71 -10.00 -9.47
N ARG A 66 -16.73 -9.94 -8.56
CA ARG A 66 -16.56 -10.95 -7.52
C ARG A 66 -17.77 -11.03 -6.58
N LYS A 67 -18.44 -9.90 -6.35
CA LYS A 67 -19.60 -9.79 -5.45
C LYS A 67 -20.94 -10.11 -6.12
N SER A 68 -21.03 -10.12 -7.46
CA SER A 68 -22.31 -10.21 -8.19
C SER A 68 -22.97 -11.60 -8.17
N GLY A 69 -22.44 -12.58 -7.43
CA GLY A 69 -22.96 -13.95 -7.42
C GLY A 69 -22.72 -14.71 -8.73
N GLY A 70 -23.03 -16.01 -8.76
CA GLY A 70 -23.00 -16.81 -10.00
C GLY A 70 -21.63 -17.27 -10.50
N LEU A 71 -20.56 -17.02 -9.75
CA LEU A 71 -19.23 -17.55 -10.05
C LEU A 71 -19.00 -18.87 -9.31
N ASP A 72 -18.49 -19.87 -10.03
CA ASP A 72 -17.94 -21.07 -9.41
C ASP A 72 -16.67 -20.76 -8.59
N VAL A 73 -16.26 -21.73 -7.77
CA VAL A 73 -15.14 -21.59 -6.83
C VAL A 73 -13.83 -21.24 -7.55
N GLU A 74 -13.54 -21.89 -8.67
CA GLU A 74 -12.29 -21.69 -9.40
C GLU A 74 -12.23 -20.31 -10.08
N LYS A 75 -13.32 -19.88 -10.73
CA LYS A 75 -13.40 -18.53 -11.31
C LYS A 75 -13.31 -17.45 -10.23
N LYS A 76 -13.94 -17.66 -9.07
CA LYS A 76 -13.84 -16.74 -7.95
C LYS A 76 -12.40 -16.63 -7.45
N LYS A 77 -11.71 -17.77 -7.27
CA LYS A 77 -10.30 -17.80 -6.87
C LYS A 77 -9.38 -17.14 -7.89
N ALA A 78 -9.60 -17.38 -9.18
CA ALA A 78 -8.85 -16.73 -10.26
C ALA A 78 -9.02 -15.19 -10.23
N LEU A 79 -10.24 -14.70 -9.99
CA LEU A 79 -10.49 -13.27 -9.82
C LEU A 79 -9.81 -12.71 -8.56
N GLU A 80 -9.86 -13.43 -7.44
CA GLU A 80 -9.20 -13.00 -6.20
C GLU A 80 -7.68 -12.91 -6.36
N ASN A 81 -7.07 -13.88 -7.04
CA ASN A 81 -5.65 -13.85 -7.40
C ASN A 81 -5.35 -12.64 -8.29
N LYS A 82 -6.16 -12.43 -9.34
CA LYS A 82 -5.97 -11.31 -10.27
C LYS A 82 -6.05 -9.95 -9.58
N ILE A 83 -7.00 -9.78 -8.66
CA ILE A 83 -7.12 -8.56 -7.86
C ILE A 83 -5.86 -8.35 -7.03
N ASN A 84 -5.41 -9.36 -6.28
CA ASN A 84 -4.21 -9.25 -5.44
C ASN A 84 -2.96 -8.89 -6.27
N GLU A 85 -2.79 -9.52 -7.43
CA GLU A 85 -1.70 -9.22 -8.38
C GLU A 85 -1.73 -7.77 -8.85
N LEU A 86 -2.92 -7.25 -9.19
CA LEU A 86 -3.05 -5.86 -9.65
C LEU A 86 -2.76 -4.85 -8.54
N VAL A 87 -3.22 -5.12 -7.31
CA VAL A 87 -2.95 -4.25 -6.15
C VAL A 87 -1.47 -4.26 -5.81
N GLU A 88 -0.81 -5.42 -5.89
CA GLU A 88 0.64 -5.52 -5.71
C GLU A 88 1.40 -4.82 -6.84
N ARG A 89 0.98 -4.97 -8.10
CA ARG A 89 1.63 -4.36 -9.26
C ARG A 89 1.67 -2.83 -9.19
N LYS A 90 0.59 -2.20 -8.69
CA LYS A 90 0.60 -0.76 -8.47
C LYS A 90 1.45 -0.36 -7.27
N SER A 91 1.67 -1.25 -6.30
CA SER A 91 2.48 -0.93 -5.10
C SER A 91 3.95 -0.69 -5.44
N VAL A 92 4.65 0.03 -4.56
CA VAL A 92 6.12 0.17 -4.68
C VAL A 92 6.74 -1.23 -4.59
N PRO A 93 7.58 -1.65 -5.56
CA PRO A 93 8.26 -2.93 -5.47
C PRO A 93 9.06 -3.04 -4.17
N LEU A 94 8.98 -4.18 -3.47
CA LEU A 94 9.61 -4.33 -2.14
C LEU A 94 11.11 -3.99 -2.13
N LYS A 95 11.84 -4.37 -3.19
CA LYS A 95 13.26 -4.03 -3.36
C LYS A 95 13.54 -2.52 -3.39
N LEU A 96 12.57 -1.71 -3.82
CA LEU A 96 12.66 -0.26 -3.90
C LEU A 96 12.04 0.41 -2.67
N LEU A 97 11.03 -0.21 -2.04
CA LEU A 97 10.34 0.32 -0.86
C LEU A 97 11.35 0.70 0.22
N PHE A 98 12.29 -0.19 0.54
CA PHE A 98 13.27 0.06 1.59
C PHE A 98 14.45 0.95 1.18
N ALA A 99 14.54 1.37 -0.09
CA ALA A 99 15.44 2.43 -0.52
C ALA A 99 14.83 3.83 -0.30
N LEU A 100 13.54 3.92 0.01
CA LEU A 100 12.85 5.18 0.27
C LEU A 100 13.17 5.73 1.66
N PRO A 101 13.03 7.05 1.86
CA PRO A 101 13.05 7.69 3.18
C PRO A 101 12.05 7.05 4.15
N ARG A 102 12.40 7.02 5.45
CA ARG A 102 11.58 6.38 6.50
C ARG A 102 10.12 6.85 6.52
N HIS A 103 9.88 8.15 6.31
CA HIS A 103 8.52 8.72 6.28
C HIS A 103 7.69 8.26 5.05
N LEU A 104 8.32 7.68 4.03
CA LEU A 104 7.68 7.11 2.84
C LEU A 104 7.62 5.58 2.86
N LEU A 105 7.97 4.93 3.98
CA LEU A 105 7.75 3.49 4.17
C LEU A 105 6.27 3.24 4.47
N VAL A 106 5.42 3.51 3.48
CA VAL A 106 3.96 3.41 3.56
C VAL A 106 3.49 2.44 2.49
N VAL A 107 2.68 1.47 2.89
CA VAL A 107 2.10 0.48 1.99
C VAL A 107 0.59 0.56 2.08
N ASP A 108 -0.04 0.82 0.93
CA ASP A 108 -1.50 0.80 0.82
C ASP A 108 -2.00 -0.60 0.48
N LEU A 109 -2.64 -1.24 1.47
CA LEU A 109 -3.26 -2.55 1.34
C LEU A 109 -4.72 -2.45 0.85
N HIS A 110 -5.24 -1.25 0.62
CA HIS A 110 -6.58 -1.08 0.10
C HIS A 110 -6.72 -1.73 -1.29
N GLY A 111 -7.79 -2.49 -1.46
CA GLY A 111 -8.07 -3.27 -2.66
C GLY A 111 -7.58 -4.72 -2.62
N PHE A 112 -6.67 -5.10 -1.71
CA PHE A 112 -6.34 -6.51 -1.52
C PHE A 112 -7.52 -7.31 -0.96
N LEU A 113 -7.51 -8.61 -1.24
CA LEU A 113 -8.26 -9.58 -0.46
C LEU A 113 -7.45 -9.95 0.78
N ILE A 114 -8.13 -10.39 1.86
CA ILE A 114 -7.51 -10.67 3.16
C ILE A 114 -6.28 -11.57 3.03
N GLY A 115 -6.40 -12.70 2.31
CA GLY A 115 -5.29 -13.62 2.08
C GLY A 115 -4.11 -13.00 1.33
N GLY A 116 -4.40 -12.16 0.33
CA GLY A 116 -3.38 -11.41 -0.42
C GLY A 116 -2.66 -10.38 0.44
N ALA A 117 -3.39 -9.61 1.23
CA ALA A 117 -2.83 -8.62 2.16
C ALA A 117 -1.92 -9.29 3.21
N ILE A 118 -2.36 -10.39 3.81
CA ILE A 118 -1.54 -11.17 4.77
C ILE A 118 -0.28 -11.69 4.09
N GLY A 119 -0.42 -12.29 2.89
CA GLY A 119 0.71 -12.80 2.13
C GLY A 119 1.73 -11.71 1.79
N TYR A 120 1.26 -10.53 1.40
CA TYR A 120 2.12 -9.39 1.10
C TYR A 120 2.84 -8.86 2.35
N VAL A 121 2.13 -8.72 3.47
CA VAL A 121 2.73 -8.31 4.76
C VAL A 121 3.79 -9.31 5.23
N ARG A 122 3.60 -10.62 5.04
CA ARG A 122 4.66 -11.62 5.31
C ARG A 122 5.92 -11.37 4.48
N ARG A 123 5.77 -11.02 3.20
CA ARG A 123 6.92 -10.71 2.34
C ARG A 123 7.62 -9.43 2.79
N ILE A 124 6.87 -8.40 3.20
CA ILE A 124 7.45 -7.17 3.78
C ILE A 124 8.25 -7.52 5.04
N ALA A 125 7.66 -8.27 5.98
CA ALA A 125 8.33 -8.69 7.21
C ALA A 125 9.58 -9.53 6.94
N ALA A 126 9.52 -10.45 5.97
CA ALA A 126 10.67 -11.26 5.57
C ALA A 126 11.82 -10.42 5.00
N GLU A 127 11.53 -9.39 4.20
CA GLU A 127 12.56 -8.45 3.73
C GLU A 127 13.12 -7.59 4.88
N MET A 128 12.27 -7.11 5.79
CA MET A 128 12.70 -6.37 6.98
C MET A 128 13.62 -7.21 7.88
N GLY A 129 13.34 -8.50 8.04
CA GLY A 129 14.16 -9.42 8.84
C GLY A 129 15.58 -9.63 8.31
N LYS A 130 15.85 -9.32 7.04
CA LYS A 130 17.19 -9.37 6.45
C LYS A 130 18.01 -8.09 6.69
N MET A 131 17.39 -7.05 7.25
CA MET A 131 18.03 -5.76 7.46
C MET A 131 18.72 -5.70 8.82
N SER A 132 19.86 -5.02 8.87
CA SER A 132 20.59 -4.77 10.11
C SER A 132 19.87 -3.75 11.01
N GLU A 133 19.20 -2.77 10.41
CA GLU A 133 18.45 -1.74 11.12
C GLU A 133 16.98 -2.12 11.28
N ALA A 134 16.46 -1.93 12.49
CA ALA A 134 15.02 -1.98 12.74
C ALA A 134 14.31 -0.88 11.92
N ARG A 135 13.23 -1.27 11.24
CA ARG A 135 12.39 -0.37 10.46
C ARG A 135 10.94 -0.54 10.85
N GLU A 136 10.17 0.52 10.60
CA GLU A 136 8.72 0.49 10.69
C GLU A 136 8.14 0.79 9.31
N VAL A 137 7.09 0.06 8.94
CA VAL A 137 6.32 0.27 7.72
C VAL A 137 4.88 0.57 8.12
N VAL A 138 4.36 1.71 7.66
CA VAL A 138 2.95 2.07 7.86
C VAL A 138 2.10 1.30 6.86
N LEU A 139 1.05 0.65 7.33
CA LEU A 139 0.08 -0.08 6.50
C LEU A 139 -1.26 0.66 6.51
N ILE A 140 -1.76 1.01 5.33
CA ILE A 140 -3.10 1.58 5.14
C ILE A 140 -4.05 0.45 4.78
N THR A 141 -5.09 0.21 5.58
CA THR A 141 -6.00 -0.94 5.41
C THR A 141 -7.36 -0.61 4.78
N GLY A 142 -7.53 0.64 4.30
CA GLY A 142 -8.78 1.18 3.79
C GLY A 142 -9.72 1.73 4.86
N HIS A 143 -10.83 2.34 4.43
CA HIS A 143 -11.88 2.91 5.29
C HIS A 143 -13.10 1.97 5.35
N SER A 144 -13.77 1.89 6.50
CA SER A 144 -15.04 1.17 6.64
C SER A 144 -16.20 2.02 6.09
N ASN A 145 -16.70 1.71 4.90
CA ASN A 145 -17.84 2.41 4.29
C ASN A 145 -19.23 2.01 4.85
N SER A 146 -19.28 1.11 5.84
CA SER A 146 -20.53 0.72 6.49
C SER A 146 -20.55 1.20 7.93
N ARG A 147 -21.66 1.86 8.30
CA ARG A 147 -22.06 2.31 9.63
C ARG A 147 -21.51 1.45 10.80
N SER A 148 -21.08 2.16 11.85
CA SER A 148 -20.76 1.73 13.22
C SER A 148 -19.57 0.77 13.42
N ASP A 149 -18.50 1.30 13.99
CA ASP A 149 -17.58 0.68 14.97
C ASP A 149 -16.75 -0.54 14.56
N LYS A 150 -16.80 -1.00 13.32
CA LYS A 150 -16.05 -2.18 12.88
C LYS A 150 -14.84 -1.82 12.04
N ASP A 151 -13.67 -2.11 12.59
CA ASP A 151 -12.38 -2.07 11.90
C ASP A 151 -12.45 -2.87 10.56
N PRO A 152 -11.79 -2.42 9.47
CA PRO A 152 -11.73 -3.18 8.22
C PRO A 152 -11.24 -4.62 8.45
N LEU A 153 -11.81 -5.60 7.76
CA LEU A 153 -11.45 -7.02 7.97
C LEU A 153 -9.95 -7.30 7.79
N ILE A 154 -9.28 -6.60 6.87
CA ILE A 154 -7.82 -6.67 6.69
C ILE A 154 -7.12 -6.24 7.98
N LYS A 155 -7.56 -5.12 8.59
CA LYS A 155 -6.98 -4.60 9.83
C LYS A 155 -7.07 -5.61 10.98
N ILE A 156 -8.26 -6.17 11.20
CA ILE A 156 -8.51 -7.18 12.23
C ILE A 156 -7.59 -8.40 12.01
N ASN A 157 -7.59 -8.94 10.79
CA ASN A 157 -6.79 -10.14 10.48
C ASN A 157 -5.29 -9.92 10.61
N LEU A 158 -4.78 -8.73 10.30
CA LEU A 158 -3.35 -8.43 10.46
C LEU A 158 -2.95 -8.34 11.94
N LEU A 159 -3.77 -7.72 12.79
CA LEU A 159 -3.54 -7.66 14.23
C LEU A 159 -3.57 -9.06 14.87
N GLU A 160 -4.50 -9.92 14.45
CA GLU A 160 -4.62 -11.30 14.96
C GLU A 160 -3.47 -12.19 14.49
N LYS A 161 -3.02 -12.07 13.24
CA LYS A 161 -1.99 -12.96 12.67
C LYS A 161 -0.56 -12.53 12.97
N PHE A 162 -0.35 -11.25 13.28
CA PHE A 162 0.97 -10.70 13.57
C PHE A 162 0.99 -9.90 14.88
N PRO A 163 0.51 -10.46 16.01
CA PRO A 163 0.29 -9.69 17.24
C PRO A 163 1.58 -9.11 17.85
N GLN A 164 2.74 -9.67 17.52
CA GLN A 164 4.04 -9.20 17.98
C GLN A 164 4.71 -8.19 17.04
N ASN A 165 4.22 -8.07 15.80
CA ASN A 165 4.86 -7.28 14.75
C ASN A 165 3.97 -6.16 14.22
N VAL A 166 2.64 -6.29 14.35
CA VAL A 166 1.67 -5.32 13.83
C VAL A 166 0.91 -4.71 14.99
N ARG A 167 0.90 -3.38 15.04
CA ARG A 167 0.17 -2.59 16.05
C ARG A 167 -0.65 -1.49 15.40
N LYS A 168 -1.64 -0.94 16.12
CA LYS A 168 -2.34 0.27 15.68
C LYS A 168 -1.37 1.47 15.72
N ASP A 169 -1.48 2.35 14.74
CA ASP A 169 -0.78 3.63 14.78
C ASP A 169 -1.42 4.51 15.88
N PRO A 170 -0.67 4.95 16.91
CA PRO A 170 -1.21 5.74 18.00
C PRO A 170 -1.72 7.12 17.55
N ASN A 171 -1.21 7.63 16.42
CA ASN A 171 -1.56 8.95 15.90
C ASN A 171 -2.69 8.88 14.86
N ASN A 172 -3.01 7.69 14.35
CA ASN A 172 -4.03 7.49 13.34
C ASN A 172 -4.67 6.11 13.44
N GLY A 173 -5.84 6.02 14.07
CA GLY A 173 -6.56 4.76 14.23
C GLY A 173 -6.90 4.03 12.93
N GLY A 174 -6.85 4.69 11.77
CA GLY A 174 -7.05 4.07 10.45
C GLY A 174 -5.82 3.37 9.89
N ARG A 175 -4.66 3.44 10.57
CA ARG A 175 -3.38 2.89 10.12
C ARG A 175 -2.87 1.83 11.08
N LEU A 176 -2.07 0.91 10.53
CA LEU A 176 -1.27 -0.02 11.31
C LEU A 176 0.21 0.26 11.09
N ILE A 177 1.03 -0.13 12.05
CA ILE A 177 2.49 -0.09 11.97
C ILE A 177 2.98 -1.52 12.04
N LEU A 178 3.74 -1.94 11.02
CA LEU A 178 4.50 -3.18 11.00
C LEU A 178 5.94 -2.87 11.44
N SER A 179 6.40 -3.56 12.47
CA SER A 179 7.75 -3.49 12.99
C SER A 179 8.34 -4.90 13.04
N CYS A 180 9.56 -5.07 12.55
CA CYS A 180 10.34 -6.29 12.76
C CYS A 180 11.43 -5.98 13.77
N LYS A 181 11.48 -6.73 14.87
CA LYS A 181 12.66 -6.72 15.74
C LYS A 181 13.81 -7.31 14.93
N SER A 182 14.97 -6.65 14.89
CA SER A 182 16.17 -7.34 14.43
C SER A 182 16.37 -8.53 15.37
N ASN A 183 16.62 -9.71 14.81
CA ASN A 183 17.17 -10.80 15.61
C ASN A 183 18.60 -10.39 15.97
N GLY A 184 18.73 -9.52 16.98
CA GLY A 184 19.96 -9.41 17.72
C GLY A 184 20.20 -10.77 18.32
N SER A 185 21.03 -11.55 17.64
CA SER A 185 21.73 -12.69 18.21
C SER A 185 22.25 -12.26 19.58
N GLY A 186 21.61 -12.75 20.63
CA GLY A 186 22.18 -12.74 21.97
C GLY A 186 23.59 -13.31 21.83
N SER A 187 24.56 -12.43 22.01
CA SER A 187 25.98 -12.75 22.13
C SER A 187 26.28 -12.78 23.61
#